data_AF-A0A968T4G2-F1
#
_entry.id   AF-A0A968T4G2-F1
#
_cell.length_a   1.000
_cell.length_b   1.000
_cell.length_c   1.000
_cell.angle_alpha   90.00
_cell.angle_beta   90.00
_cell.angle_gamma   90.00
#
_symmetry.space_group_name_H-M   'P 1'
#
loop_
_entity.id
_entity.type
_entity.pdbx_description
1 polymer ?
#
loop_
_entity_poly.entity_id
_entity_poly.type
_entity_poly.pdbx_seq_one_letter_code
_entity_poly.pdbx_strand_id
1 'polypeptide(L)' 'MAEEPLILTVLLDEDTFRRFDGLRRTHFPPQRNLIPAHITLFHALPAIEEQAAACLRLRHKRRARSVAGLDKHGPTNSY' A
#
# COMPACT_ATOMS: atom_id res chain seq x y z
N MET A 1 1.79 -13.74 31.07
CA MET A 1 1.67 -14.29 29.70
C MET A 1 2.10 -13.17 28.77
N ALA A 2 3.21 -13.33 28.04
CA ALA A 2 3.63 -12.31 27.08
C ALA A 2 2.77 -12.48 25.82
N GLU A 3 2.06 -11.44 25.42
CA GLU A 3 1.16 -11.49 24.28
C GLU A 3 1.93 -11.45 22.97
N GLU A 4 1.46 -12.21 21.97
CA GLU A 4 2.17 -12.33 20.69
C GLU A 4 2.07 -11.01 19.89
N PRO A 5 3.19 -10.49 19.38
CA PRO A 5 3.18 -9.21 18.68
C PRO A 5 2.37 -9.26 17.38
N LEU A 6 1.61 -8.20 17.12
CA LEU A 6 0.85 -8.04 15.88
C LEU A 6 1.72 -7.42 14.78
N ILE A 7 1.47 -7.85 13.54
CA ILE A 7 2.06 -7.24 12.34
C ILE A 7 0.97 -6.40 11.66
N LEU A 8 1.22 -5.10 11.50
CA LEU A 8 0.32 -4.22 10.76
C LEU A 8 0.78 -4.10 9.31
N THR A 9 -0.11 -4.42 8.39
CA THR A 9 0.11 -4.30 6.94
C THR A 9 -0.89 -3.36 6.30
N VAL A 10 -0.49 -2.72 5.20
CA VAL A 10 -1.39 -1.88 4.39
C VAL A 10 -2.17 -2.75 3.42
N LEU A 11 -3.47 -2.51 3.31
CA LEU A 11 -4.29 -3.04 2.21
C LEU A 11 -4.00 -2.24 0.94
N LEU A 12 -3.54 -2.94 -0.10
CA LEU A 12 -3.24 -2.37 -1.40
C LEU A 12 -4.44 -2.53 -2.33
N ASP A 13 -4.64 -1.55 -3.22
CA ASP A 13 -5.51 -1.74 -4.38
C ASP A 13 -4.92 -2.79 -5.33
N GLU A 14 -5.76 -3.32 -6.23
CA GLU A 14 -5.40 -4.45 -7.08
C GLU A 14 -4.22 -4.14 -8.02
N ASP A 15 -4.19 -2.95 -8.62
CA ASP A 15 -3.14 -2.57 -9.56
C ASP A 15 -1.80 -2.40 -8.85
N THR A 16 -1.80 -1.74 -7.70
CA THR A 16 -0.61 -1.59 -6.85
C THR A 16 -0.10 -2.94 -6.36
N PHE A 17 -0.99 -3.83 -5.92
CA PHE A 17 -0.63 -5.18 -5.49
C PHE A 17 -0.01 -5.98 -6.63
N ARG A 18 -0.66 -6.03 -7.81
CA ARG A 18 -0.18 -6.78 -8.98
C ARG A 18 1.22 -6.34 -9.40
N ARG A 19 1.48 -5.03 -9.36
CA ARG A 19 2.80 -4.46 -9.65
C ARG A 19 3.86 -4.97 -8.68
N PHE A 20 3.62 -4.87 -7.37
CA PHE A 20 4.61 -5.29 -6.38
C PHE A 20 4.81 -6.80 -6.34
N ASP A 21 3.75 -7.58 -6.53
CA ASP A 21 3.85 -9.05 -6.58
C ASP A 21 4.65 -9.50 -7.80
N GLY A 22 4.44 -8.87 -8.96
CA GLY A 22 5.25 -9.09 -10.16
C GLY A 22 6.74 -8.83 -9.91
N LEU A 23 7.09 -7.70 -9.31
CA LEU A 23 8.48 -7.39 -8.96
C LEU A 23 9.11 -8.43 -8.03
N ARG A 24 8.34 -8.95 -7.06
CA ARG A 24 8.82 -10.02 -6.18
C ARG A 24 9.16 -11.28 -6.96
N ARG A 25 8.27 -11.72 -7.87
CA ARG A 25 8.49 -12.93 -8.68
C ARG A 25 9.68 -12.79 -9.64
N THR A 26 9.91 -11.60 -10.18
CA THR A 26 11.01 -11.36 -11.11
C THR A 26 12.38 -11.31 -10.41
N HIS A 27 12.44 -10.75 -9.20
CA HIS A 27 13.73 -10.42 -8.57
C HIS A 27 14.09 -11.28 -7.35
N PHE A 28 13.14 -11.97 -6.73
CA PHE A 28 13.43 -12.84 -5.59
C PHE A 28 13.55 -14.30 -6.02
N PRO A 29 14.50 -15.06 -5.42
CA PRO A 29 14.59 -16.50 -5.62
C PRO A 29 13.23 -17.17 -5.31
N PRO A 30 12.75 -18.09 -6.15
CA PRO A 30 11.45 -18.74 -5.97
C PRO A 30 11.26 -19.37 -4.59
N GLN A 31 12.34 -19.94 -4.02
CA GLN A 31 12.33 -20.58 -2.71
C GLN A 31 12.13 -19.60 -1.54
N ARG A 32 12.34 -18.30 -1.77
CA ARG A 32 12.17 -17.24 -0.76
C ARG A 32 10.90 -16.41 -0.99
N ASN A 33 10.20 -16.62 -2.10
CA ASN A 33 8.97 -15.89 -2.42
C ASN A 33 7.73 -16.63 -1.91
N LEU A 34 7.68 -16.85 -0.58
CA LEU A 34 6.65 -17.68 0.08
C LEU A 34 5.35 -16.92 0.40
N ILE A 35 5.42 -15.60 0.46
CA ILE A 35 4.29 -14.73 0.80
C ILE A 35 4.10 -13.66 -0.29
N PRO A 36 2.84 -13.30 -0.61
CA PRO A 36 2.56 -12.26 -1.59
C PRO A 36 3.12 -10.90 -1.19
N ALA A 37 3.14 -9.96 -2.14
CA ALA A 37 3.52 -8.58 -1.86
C ALA A 37 2.65 -7.96 -0.76
N HIS A 38 3.29 -7.47 0.30
CA HIS A 38 2.66 -6.73 1.38
C HIS A 38 3.61 -5.62 1.83
N ILE A 39 3.04 -4.55 2.37
CA ILE A 39 3.80 -3.45 2.98
C ILE A 39 3.53 -3.50 4.47
N THR A 40 4.55 -3.92 5.24
CA THR A 40 4.52 -3.90 6.70
C THR A 40 4.82 -2.50 7.20
N LEU A 41 3.89 -1.92 7.96
CA LEU A 41 4.12 -0.65 8.68
C LEU A 41 4.83 -0.91 10.01
N PHE A 42 4.41 -1.95 10.73
CA PHE A 42 4.99 -2.37 12.00
C PHE A 42 5.05 -3.89 12.07
N HIS A 43 6.20 -4.44 12.46
CA HIS A 43 6.41 -5.88 12.61
C HIS A 43 6.23 -6.38 14.06
N ALA A 44 5.96 -5.48 15.01
CA ALA A 44 5.78 -5.79 16.41
C ALA A 44 4.95 -4.74 17.15
N LEU A 45 3.63 -4.74 16.93
CA LEU A 45 2.69 -3.98 17.74
C LEU A 45 2.26 -4.79 18.96
N PRO A 46 2.00 -4.14 20.11
CA PRO A 46 1.33 -4.79 21.23
C PRO A 46 -0.02 -5.39 20.79
N ALA A 47 -0.36 -6.57 21.31
CA ALA A 47 -1.63 -7.22 20.98
C ALA A 47 -2.85 -6.62 21.67
N ILE A 48 -2.63 -5.88 22.75
CA ILE A 48 -3.70 -5.20 23.50
C ILE A 48 -4.21 -4.02 22.66
N GLU A 49 -5.49 -4.03 22.32
CA GLU A 49 -6.13 -3.05 21.42
C GLU A 49 -5.88 -1.61 21.86
N GLU A 50 -6.00 -1.30 23.15
CA GLU A 50 -5.73 0.04 23.69
C GLU A 50 -4.26 0.47 23.47
N GLN A 51 -3.32 -0.45 23.65
CA GLN A 51 -1.89 -0.19 23.45
C GLN A 51 -1.54 -0.08 21.97
N ALA A 52 -2.12 -0.93 21.13
CA ALA A 52 -1.99 -0.87 19.68
C ALA A 52 -2.53 0.47 19.13
N ALA A 53 -3.70 0.90 19.61
CA ALA A 53 -4.30 2.19 19.23
C ALA A 53 -3.48 3.38 19.71
N ALA A 54 -2.90 3.31 20.92
CA ALA A 54 -1.99 4.33 21.44
C ALA A 54 -0.70 4.43 20.59
N CYS A 55 -0.13 3.29 20.20
CA CYS A 55 1.01 3.24 19.28
C CYS A 55 0.64 3.76 17.87
N LEU A 56 -0.59 3.50 17.42
CA LEU A 56 -1.06 3.82 16.08
C LEU A 56 -1.71 5.22 16.01
N ARG A 57 -0.94 6.27 16.28
CA ARG A 57 -1.38 7.66 16.05
C ARG A 57 -0.95 8.17 14.67
N LEU A 58 -1.47 7.57 13.60
CA LEU A 58 -1.17 8.02 12.23
C LEU A 58 -1.98 9.27 11.85
N ARG A 59 -1.31 10.37 11.51
CA ARG A 59 -1.90 11.52 10.80
C ARG A 59 -1.42 11.49 9.35
N HIS A 60 -2.31 11.26 8.39
CA HIS A 60 -1.99 11.46 6.98
C HIS A 60 -2.73 12.68 6.42
N LYS A 61 -2.00 13.58 5.74
CA LYS A 61 -2.61 14.60 4.88
C LYS A 61 -2.64 14.04 3.47
N ARG A 62 -3.82 13.64 2.97
CA ARG A 62 -3.98 13.37 1.53
C ARG A 62 -3.82 14.68 0.76
N ARG A 63 -2.74 14.83 0.00
CA ARG A 63 -2.64 15.91 -0.99
C ARG A 63 -3.43 15.46 -2.22
N ALA A 64 -4.66 15.95 -2.36
CA ALA A 64 -5.44 15.73 -3.57
C ALA A 64 -4.67 16.30 -4.76
N ARG A 65 -4.30 15.45 -5.72
CA ARG A 65 -3.71 15.88 -6.97
C ARG A 65 -4.87 16.26 -7.88
N SER A 66 -5.14 17.56 -8.00
CA SER A 66 -6.11 18.08 -8.96
C SER A 66 -5.56 17.83 -10.37
N VAL A 67 -6.07 16.81 -11.06
CA VAL A 67 -5.88 16.71 -12.51
C VAL A 67 -6.99 17.55 -13.13
N ALA A 68 -6.73 18.85 -13.28
CA ALA A 68 -7.57 19.73 -14.09
C ALA A 68 -7.26 19.48 -15.57
N GLY A 69 -7.71 18.35 -16.09
CA GLY A 69 -7.82 18.10 -17.53
C GLY A 69 -9.25 18.39 -17.97
N LEU A 70 -9.60 19.66 -18.14
CA LEU A 70 -10.82 20.03 -18.85
C LEU A 70 -10.53 19.79 -20.33
N ASP A 71 -10.96 18.62 -20.80
CA ASP A 71 -11.01 18.23 -22.19
C ASP A 71 -11.78 19.30 -23.00
N LYS A 72 -11.16 19.81 -24.07
CA LYS A 72 -11.80 20.65 -25.08
C LYS A 72 -11.51 20.05 -26.44
N HIS A 73 -12.03 18.86 -26.72
CA HIS A 73 -12.16 18.43 -28.10
C HIS A 73 -13.21 19.29 -28.83
N GLY A 74 -12.73 20.15 -29.72
CA GLY A 74 -13.50 20.65 -30.86
C GLY A 74 -12.70 20.33 -32.14
N PRO A 75 -13.30 19.72 -33.17
CA PRO A 75 -12.58 19.37 -34.38
C PRO A 75 -12.33 20.65 -35.18
N THR A 76 -11.09 20.89 -35.62
CA THR A 76 -10.85 21.86 -36.69
C THR A 76 -9.92 21.26 -37.74
N ASN A 77 -10.44 21.36 -38.95
CA ASN A 77 -10.07 20.73 -40.19
C ASN A 77 -8.79 21.31 -40.83
N SER A 78 -8.22 20.51 -41.74
CA SER A 78 -7.39 20.87 -42.92
C SER A 78 -6.00 21.47 -42.67
N TYR A 79 -4.97 20.73 -43.08
CA TYR A 79 -4.27 20.94 -44.36
C TYR A 79 -3.73 19.60 -44.88
#